data_AF-A0AAE1H750-F1
#
_entry.id   AF-A0AAE1H750-F1
#
_cell.length_a   1.000
_cell.length_b   1.000
_cell.length_c   1.000
_cell.angle_alpha   90.00
_cell.angle_beta   90.00
_cell.angle_gamma   90.00
#
_symmetry.space_group_name_H-M   'P 1'
#
loop_
_entity.id
_entity.type
_entity.pdbx_description
1 polymer ?
#
loop_
_entity_poly.entity_id
_entity_poly.type
_entity_poly.pdbx_seq_one_letter_code
_entity_poly.pdbx_strand_id
1 'polypeptide(L)' 'MFIGLKAVNHFGRPDMSSFLKFVQKKHSYVSKIGVFSCGPRPLTKSITAACEEVNKGRKLPLWKFWLTSFLV' A
#
# COMPACT_ATOMS: atom_id res chain seq x y z
N MET A 1 -20.97 -16.84 -9.93
CA MET A 1 -19.69 -16.38 -9.32
C MET A 1 -18.57 -17.05 -10.10
N PHE A 2 -17.82 -16.30 -10.92
CA PHE A 2 -17.28 -16.82 -12.19
C PHE A 2 -15.76 -17.09 -12.26
N ILE A 3 -14.98 -16.96 -11.17
CA ILE A 3 -13.51 -17.08 -11.23
C ILE A 3 -12.85 -18.03 -10.21
N GLY A 4 -13.60 -18.69 -9.32
CA GLY A 4 -13.04 -19.70 -8.41
C GLY A 4 -11.98 -19.20 -7.39
N LEU A 5 -11.79 -17.89 -7.23
CA LEU A 5 -10.80 -17.32 -6.31
C LEU A 5 -11.35 -17.19 -4.88
N LYS A 6 -10.50 -17.45 -3.88
CA LYS A 6 -10.76 -17.12 -2.46
C LYS A 6 -10.65 -15.61 -2.18
N ALA A 7 -9.98 -14.86 -3.05
CA ALA A 7 -9.77 -13.43 -2.89
C ALA A 7 -11.04 -12.63 -3.22
N VAL A 8 -11.24 -11.52 -2.49
CA VAL A 8 -12.37 -10.62 -2.69
C VAL A 8 -12.03 -9.62 -3.80
N ASN A 9 -12.91 -9.50 -4.79
CA ASN A 9 -12.82 -8.46 -5.81
C ASN A 9 -13.48 -7.17 -5.31
N HIS A 10 -12.72 -6.08 -5.31
CA HIS A 10 -13.24 -4.76 -5.03
C HIS A 10 -13.40 -3.98 -6.34
N PHE A 11 -14.54 -3.31 -6.52
CA PHE A 11 -14.78 -2.44 -7.67
C PHE A 11 -14.46 -0.99 -7.30
N GLY A 12 -13.77 -0.28 -8.21
CA GLY A 12 -13.36 1.11 -8.01
C GLY A 12 -11.86 1.26 -7.78
N ARG A 13 -11.46 2.45 -7.30
CA ARG A 13 -10.06 2.75 -6.96
C ARG A 13 -9.78 2.39 -5.49
N PRO A 14 -8.63 1.79 -5.18
CA PRO A 14 -8.28 1.47 -3.81
C PRO A 14 -7.97 2.76 -3.02
N ASP A 15 -8.51 2.85 -1.79
CA ASP A 15 -8.08 3.83 -0.80
C ASP A 15 -6.83 3.30 -0.08
N MET A 16 -5.66 3.67 -0.61
CA MET A 16 -4.38 3.23 -0.07
C MET A 16 -4.13 3.79 1.34
N SER A 17 -4.50 5.04 1.64
CA SER A 17 -4.25 5.62 2.97
C SER A 17 -4.98 4.84 4.07
N SER A 18 -6.25 4.49 3.85
CA SER A 18 -7.02 3.67 4.79
C SER A 18 -6.48 2.25 4.91
N PHE A 19 -6.07 1.64 3.79
CA PHE A 19 -5.47 0.31 3.79
C PHE A 19 -4.14 0.28 4.58
N LEU A 20 -3.25 1.25 4.36
CA LEU A 20 -1.99 1.34 5.09
C LEU A 20 -2.24 1.56 6.59
N LYS A 21 -3.20 2.42 7.00
CA LYS A 21 -3.57 2.58 8.42
C LYS A 21 -4.07 1.28 9.05
N PHE A 22 -4.85 0.50 8.31
CA PHE A 22 -5.31 -0.82 8.77
C PHE A 22 -4.13 -1.78 9.00
N VAL A 23 -3.22 -1.88 8.03
CA VAL A 23 -2.02 -2.73 8.13
C VAL A 23 -1.12 -2.26 9.28
N GLN A 24 -0.97 -0.95 9.47
CA GLN A 24 -0.20 -0.37 10.58
C GLN A 24 -0.75 -0.81 11.94
N LYS A 25 -2.09 -0.82 12.11
CA LYS A 25 -2.75 -1.30 13.33
C LYS A 25 -2.60 -2.81 13.50
N LYS A 26 -2.69 -3.57 12.41
CA LYS A 26 -2.60 -5.04 12.43
C LYS A 26 -1.18 -5.53 12.73
N HIS A 27 -0.17 -4.83 12.24
CA HIS A 27 1.25 -5.17 12.38
C HIS A 27 2.02 -4.11 13.18
N SER A 28 1.49 -3.70 14.33
CA SER A 28 2.12 -2.69 15.20
C SER A 28 3.45 -3.14 15.83
N TYR A 29 3.75 -4.44 15.77
CA TYR A 29 4.97 -5.03 16.32
C TYR A 29 6.21 -4.86 15.43
N VAL A 30 6.05 -4.45 14.17
CA VAL A 30 7.18 -4.15 13.29
C VAL A 30 7.49 -2.65 13.26
N SER A 31 8.75 -2.31 13.02
CA SER A 31 9.20 -0.91 12.98
C SER A 31 9.06 -0.27 11.60
N LYS A 32 9.12 -1.06 10.52
CA LYS A 32 9.10 -0.59 9.14
C LYS A 32 8.35 -1.56 8.23
N ILE A 33 7.64 -1.02 7.25
CA ILE A 33 6.98 -1.79 6.18
C ILE A 33 7.44 -1.23 4.82
N GLY A 34 7.87 -2.14 3.94
CA GLY A 34 8.21 -1.82 2.55
C GLY A 34 7.00 -1.92 1.64
N VAL A 35 6.82 -0.95 0.75
CA VAL A 35 5.79 -0.94 -0.29
C VAL A 35 6.48 -0.90 -1.64
N PHE A 36 6.22 -1.91 -2.47
CA PHE A 36 6.78 -2.02 -3.81
C PHE A 36 5.67 -1.80 -4.83
N SER A 37 5.92 -0.98 -5.85
CA SER A 37 4.94 -0.72 -6.90
C SER A 37 5.59 -0.72 -8.27
N CYS A 38 4.92 -1.38 -9.21
CA CYS A 38 5.24 -1.39 -10.64
C CYS A 38 3.95 -1.05 -11.38
N GLY A 39 3.91 0.09 -12.07
CA GLY A 39 2.70 0.52 -12.77
C GLY A 39 2.75 1.95 -13.29
N PRO A 40 1.62 2.46 -13.82
CA PRO A 40 1.54 3.81 -14.38
C PRO A 40 1.90 4.88 -13.34
N ARG A 41 2.54 5.96 -13.79
CA ARG A 41 2.96 7.08 -12.92
C ARG A 41 1.86 7.61 -12.00
N PRO A 42 0.58 7.75 -12.42
CA PRO A 42 -0.47 8.20 -11.51
C PRO A 42 -0.72 7.25 -10.34
N LEU A 43 -0.64 5.94 -10.58
CA LEU A 43 -0.86 4.91 -9.56
C LEU A 43 0.32 4.86 -8.57
N THR A 44 1.54 4.89 -9.08
CA THR A 44 2.73 4.87 -8.21
C THR A 44 2.78 6.12 -7.34
N LYS A 45 2.46 7.29 -7.90
CA LYS A 45 2.31 8.55 -7.16
C LYS A 45 1.22 8.48 -6.08
N SER A 46 0.06 7.88 -6.36
CA SER A 46 -1.00 7.76 -5.34
C SER A 46 -0.57 6.89 -4.16
N ILE A 47 0.23 5.84 -4.41
CA ILE A 47 0.78 4.98 -3.36
C ILE A 47 1.86 5.71 -2.55
N THR A 48 2.75 6.45 -3.20
CA THR A 48 3.77 7.27 -2.52
C THR A 48 3.11 8.31 -1.61
N ALA A 49 2.10 9.03 -2.13
CA ALA A 49 1.37 10.04 -1.35
C ALA A 49 0.66 9.44 -0.12
N ALA A 50 0.07 8.25 -0.25
CA ALA A 50 -0.54 7.55 0.87
C ALA A 50 0.50 7.14 1.94
N CYS A 51 1.68 6.66 1.52
CA CYS A 51 2.77 6.34 2.45
C CYS A 51 3.22 7.58 3.23
N GLU A 52 3.40 8.71 2.54
CA GLU A 52 3.76 10.00 3.16
C GLU A 52 2.68 10.48 4.14
N GLU A 53 1.40 10.40 3.76
CA GLU A 53 0.27 10.77 4.62
C GLU A 53 0.29 9.98 5.94
N VAL A 54 0.40 8.65 5.87
CA VAL A 54 0.38 7.80 7.06
C VAL A 54 1.63 8.00 7.92
N ASN A 55 2.77 8.27 7.30
CA ASN A 55 4.02 8.57 8.01
C ASN A 55 3.99 9.90 8.79
N LYS A 56 3.15 10.88 8.40
CA LYS A 56 3.03 12.15 9.14
C LYS A 56 2.62 11.94 10.60
N GLY A 57 1.86 10.88 10.88
CA GLY A 57 1.45 10.53 12.24
C GLY A 57 2.62 10.08 13.15
N ARG A 58 3.82 9.83 12.59
CA ARG A 58 5.01 9.30 13.30
C ARG A 58 4.72 8.06 14.17
N LYS A 59 3.68 7.31 13.83
CA LYS A 59 3.34 6.04 14.47
C LYS A 59 4.09 4.91 13.77
N LEU A 60 4.55 3.94 14.55
CA LEU A 60 5.13 2.73 13.99
C LEU A 60 4.01 1.79 13.48
N PRO A 61 4.31 0.95 12.47
CA PRO A 61 5.48 0.99 11.58
C PRO A 61 5.54 2.21 10.64
N LEU A 62 6.77 2.58 10.25
CA LEU A 62 7.05 3.55 9.18
C LEU A 62 6.99 2.90 7.79
N TRP A 63 6.39 3.61 6.84
CA TRP A 63 6.21 3.17 5.46
C TRP A 63 7.39 3.60 4.58
N LYS A 64 7.98 2.69 3.82
CA LYS A 64 9.02 2.99 2.82
C LYS A 64 8.57 2.54 1.44
N PHE A 65 8.45 3.48 0.52
CA PHE A 65 8.04 3.23 -0.86
C PHE A 65 9.23 2.96 -1.77
N TRP A 66 9.09 1.98 -2.67
CA TRP A 66 10.06 1.63 -3.70
C TRP A 66 9.33 1.48 -5.04
N LEU A 67 9.78 2.25 -6.03
CA LEU A 67 9.37 2.04 -7.41
C LEU A 67 10.19 0.89 -7.98
N THR A 68 9.53 -0.23 -8.28
CA THR A 68 10.17 -1.37 -8.91
C THR A 68 9.87 -1.32 -10.40
N SER A 69 10.90 -1.07 -11.21
CA SER A 69 10.86 -1.46 -12.61
C SER A 69 11.25 -2.93 -12.63
N PHE A 70 10.28 -3.84 -12.73
CA PHE A 70 10.59 -5.19 -13.20
C PHE A 70 11.01 -5.01 -14.66
N LEU A 71 12.31 -4.82 -14.91
CA LEU A 71 12.89 -5.20 -16.19
C LEU A 71 12.69 -6.72 -16.24
N VAL A 72 11.60 -7.12 -16.88
CA VAL A 72 11.47 -8.47 -17.43
C VAL A 72 12.51 -8.58 -18.53
#